data_AF-A0AA37JGY6-F1
#
_entry.id   AF-A0AA37JGY6-F1
#
_cell.length_a   1.000
_cell.length_b   1.000
_cell.length_c   1.000
_cell.angle_alpha   90.00
_cell.angle_beta   90.00
_cell.angle_gamma   90.00
#
_symmetry.space_group_name_H-M   'P 1'
#
loop_
_entity.id
_entity.type
_entity.pdbx_description
1 polymer ?
#
loop_
_entity_poly.entity_id
_entity_poly.type
_entity_poly.pdbx_seq_one_letter_code
_entity_poly.pdbx_strand_id
1 'polypeptide(L)'
;MKRRYYLSILPLAGILFCMWYIHIAASDVIYSDYIRLVNSYLPDVWNPGKFFVPDVLTRIPVNYLARIINVEFFGFNTMFDRVLGVLALGLSGFILGKYCQLRKVRTVWFVILMALMFSLNKWEMLINGSGWAHFLAFAGFYYHYLVMDRLWTGDERPGDRKLLVILPFAITILTAGPYCAIYSVAVMMAYGFMTILDYRKTKLFERTYLLYALCTLAALLLYMWSNSLTVEDHAAAAEVGLFTQLTQTPGFFVRFILISFSSMVVGIEEAIAAFKGNIVPFAVLGLLVIAAYLYALYLNFRYRLYEKSMVPLILIVSGGLNHVLIFLSRWIFLVDDYGASSRYALQFQAGIFGIILTFALCRNEMVTNKKAREKYRRFSAVAVVFCLLFLAGNVYTTYHELKKAPDRKETFEKRAQMALDFEEMTDDELRAEFEYRTTRPESGGQIRDALTILKDNGWGVFRDRK
;
A
#
# COMPACT_ATOMS: atom_id res chain seq x y z
N MET A 1 -2.88 12.40 -33.43
CA MET A 1 -3.20 12.13 -31.99
C MET A 1 -2.74 13.32 -31.16
N LYS A 2 -3.64 14.04 -30.44
CA LYS A 2 -3.20 15.08 -29.49
C LYS A 2 -2.39 14.41 -28.37
N ARG A 3 -1.10 14.75 -28.24
CA ARG A 3 -0.21 14.18 -27.21
C ARG A 3 -0.80 14.47 -25.81
N ARG A 4 -1.06 13.40 -25.05
CA ARG A 4 -1.64 13.48 -23.69
C ARG A 4 -0.55 13.61 -22.64
N TYR A 5 0.24 14.69 -22.72
CA TYR A 5 1.39 14.93 -21.84
C TYR A 5 1.05 14.88 -20.34
N TYR A 6 -0.18 15.26 -19.97
CA TYR A 6 -0.65 15.22 -18.59
C TYR A 6 -0.55 13.83 -17.93
N LEU A 7 -0.61 12.74 -18.72
CA LEU A 7 -0.48 11.36 -18.21
C LEU A 7 0.93 11.05 -17.70
N SER A 8 1.93 11.82 -18.12
CA SER A 8 3.31 11.72 -17.65
C SER A 8 3.64 12.85 -16.67
N ILE A 9 3.17 14.06 -16.94
CA ILE A 9 3.45 15.24 -16.10
C ILE A 9 2.89 15.07 -14.69
N LEU A 10 1.67 14.55 -14.52
CA LEU A 10 1.07 14.46 -13.17
C LEU A 10 1.77 13.41 -12.28
N PRO A 11 2.10 12.19 -12.76
CA PRO A 11 2.97 11.29 -12.00
C PRO A 11 4.33 11.90 -11.67
N LEU A 12 4.97 12.60 -12.60
CA LEU A 12 6.25 13.27 -12.35
C LEU A 12 6.13 14.37 -11.29
N ALA A 13 5.09 15.20 -11.34
CA ALA A 13 4.82 16.22 -10.34
C ALA A 13 4.59 15.60 -8.95
N GLY A 14 3.87 14.48 -8.90
CA GLY A 14 3.68 13.72 -7.66
C GLY A 14 4.97 13.12 -7.09
N ILE A 15 5.84 12.58 -7.96
CA ILE A 15 7.18 12.13 -7.57
C ILE A 15 7.96 13.29 -6.96
N LEU A 16 8.03 14.44 -7.65
CA LEU A 16 8.74 15.62 -7.16
C LEU A 16 8.18 16.12 -5.83
N PHE A 17 6.85 16.13 -5.67
CA PHE A 17 6.19 16.49 -4.42
C PHE A 17 6.58 15.55 -3.27
N CYS A 18 6.53 14.23 -3.48
CA CYS A 18 6.92 13.27 -2.45
C CYS A 18 8.43 13.30 -2.16
N MET A 19 9.28 13.53 -3.16
CA MET A 19 10.73 13.72 -2.96
C MET A 19 11.02 14.97 -2.13
N TRP A 20 10.32 16.07 -2.41
CA TRP A 20 10.40 17.27 -1.60
C TRP A 20 9.92 17.02 -0.16
N TYR A 21 8.80 16.33 0.01
CA TYR A 21 8.27 15.96 1.32
C TYR A 21 9.29 15.16 2.14
N ILE A 22 9.87 14.07 1.61
CA ILE A 22 10.84 13.28 2.38
C ILE A 22 12.08 14.10 2.75
N HIS A 23 12.50 15.06 1.91
CA HIS A 23 13.65 15.92 2.18
C HIS A 23 13.40 16.90 3.34
N ILE A 24 12.17 17.38 3.50
CA ILE A 24 11.80 18.29 4.58
C ILE A 24 11.29 17.56 5.84
N ALA A 25 10.98 16.27 5.76
CA ALA A 25 10.36 15.50 6.84
C ALA A 25 11.27 14.45 7.50
N ALA A 26 12.38 14.07 6.85
CA ALA A 26 13.23 13.00 7.34
C ALA A 26 14.72 13.27 7.12
N SER A 27 15.55 12.65 7.96
CA SER A 27 17.01 12.70 7.89
C SER A 27 17.60 11.29 7.90
N ASP A 28 18.85 11.17 7.48
CA ASP A 28 19.52 9.88 7.34
C ASP A 28 19.89 9.29 8.70
N VAL A 29 19.06 8.39 9.24
CA VAL A 29 19.30 7.67 10.49
C VAL A 29 18.40 6.43 10.57
N ILE A 30 18.91 5.36 11.15
CA ILE A 30 18.13 4.15 11.39
C ILE A 30 17.16 4.34 12.57
N TYR A 31 15.98 3.74 12.46
CA TYR A 31 15.02 3.62 13.56
C TYR A 31 14.04 2.49 13.24
N SER A 32 13.30 2.02 14.25
CA SER A 32 12.26 1.02 14.12
C SER A 32 12.76 -0.24 13.37
N ASP A 33 12.07 -0.67 12.31
CA ASP A 33 12.40 -1.89 11.56
C ASP A 33 13.82 -1.91 10.97
N TYR A 34 14.48 -0.76 10.79
CA TYR A 34 15.86 -0.73 10.33
C TYR A 34 16.82 -1.44 11.27
N ILE A 35 16.57 -1.43 12.58
CA ILE A 35 17.45 -2.10 13.56
C ILE A 35 17.57 -3.59 13.22
N ARG A 36 16.43 -4.24 12.97
CA ARG A 36 16.39 -5.64 12.54
C ARG A 36 17.10 -5.85 11.21
N LEU A 37 16.92 -4.94 10.24
CA LEU A 37 17.54 -5.05 8.92
C LEU A 37 19.06 -4.94 9.01
N VAL A 38 19.58 -4.00 9.81
CA VAL A 38 21.01 -3.83 10.06
C VAL A 38 21.57 -5.11 10.66
N ASN A 39 21.04 -5.55 11.80
CA ASN A 39 21.56 -6.73 12.50
C ASN A 39 21.49 -8.01 11.66
N SER A 40 20.46 -8.15 10.81
CA SER A 40 20.28 -9.36 10.00
C SER A 40 21.17 -9.41 8.76
N TYR A 41 21.34 -8.27 8.07
CA TYR A 41 21.93 -8.27 6.72
C TYR A 41 23.31 -7.64 6.65
N LEU A 42 23.55 -6.57 7.40
CA LEU A 42 24.72 -5.72 7.19
C LEU A 42 26.06 -6.29 7.66
N PRO A 43 26.15 -7.14 8.71
CA PRO A 43 27.47 -7.64 9.12
C PRO A 43 28.17 -8.47 8.04
N ASP A 44 27.43 -9.01 7.07
CA ASP A 44 28.00 -9.69 5.89
C ASP A 44 26.98 -9.65 4.75
N VAL A 45 26.87 -8.51 4.07
CA VAL A 45 25.81 -8.23 3.07
C VAL A 45 25.90 -9.11 1.82
N TRP A 46 27.06 -9.72 1.57
CA TRP A 46 27.28 -10.60 0.42
C TRP A 46 27.05 -12.08 0.73
N ASN A 47 26.83 -12.44 2.00
CA ASN A 47 26.67 -13.82 2.40
C ASN A 47 25.27 -14.37 2.06
N PRO A 48 25.17 -15.27 1.07
CA PRO A 48 23.88 -15.81 0.65
C PRO A 48 23.20 -16.59 1.78
N GLY A 49 23.94 -17.17 2.72
CA GLY A 49 23.40 -17.93 3.84
C GLY A 49 22.58 -17.08 4.83
N LYS A 50 22.85 -15.77 4.93
CA LYS A 50 22.04 -14.84 5.75
C LYS A 50 20.71 -14.50 5.09
N PHE A 51 20.58 -14.74 3.79
CA PHE A 51 19.42 -14.38 3.00
C PHE A 51 18.56 -15.57 2.58
N PHE A 52 19.16 -16.66 2.07
CA PHE A 52 18.47 -17.89 1.66
C PHE A 52 18.17 -18.80 2.85
N VAL A 53 17.41 -18.25 3.79
CA VAL A 53 16.85 -18.97 4.93
C VAL A 53 15.44 -19.48 4.60
N PRO A 54 14.89 -20.44 5.36
CA PRO A 54 13.59 -21.04 5.02
C PRO A 54 12.42 -20.04 4.92
N ASP A 55 12.48 -18.94 5.67
CA ASP A 55 11.50 -17.85 5.66
C ASP A 55 11.81 -16.72 4.64
N VAL A 56 12.70 -16.95 3.67
CA VAL A 56 13.19 -15.94 2.70
C VAL A 56 12.09 -15.13 2.00
N LEU A 57 10.92 -15.71 1.72
CA LEU A 57 9.84 -14.98 1.02
C LEU A 57 9.12 -14.00 1.93
N THR A 58 9.17 -14.20 3.25
CA THR A 58 8.67 -13.23 4.23
C THR A 58 9.61 -12.04 4.40
N ARG A 59 10.90 -12.23 4.07
CA ARG A 59 11.95 -11.20 4.10
C ARG A 59 11.96 -10.28 2.87
N ILE A 60 11.10 -10.57 1.89
CA ILE A 60 10.94 -9.81 0.65
C ILE A 60 12.27 -9.70 -0.13
N PRO A 61 12.58 -10.69 -0.98
CA PRO A 61 13.90 -10.84 -1.61
C PRO A 61 14.52 -9.61 -2.28
N VAL A 62 13.73 -8.73 -2.88
CA VAL A 62 14.26 -7.50 -3.48
C VAL A 62 14.97 -6.61 -2.46
N ASN A 63 14.65 -6.71 -1.17
CA ASN A 63 15.33 -5.97 -0.11
C ASN A 63 16.81 -6.33 0.00
N TYR A 64 17.19 -7.59 -0.25
CA TYR A 64 18.58 -8.02 -0.17
C TYR A 64 19.43 -7.36 -1.25
N LEU A 65 18.94 -7.37 -2.50
CA LEU A 65 19.58 -6.64 -3.59
C LEU A 65 19.66 -5.14 -3.28
N ALA A 66 18.60 -4.56 -2.74
CA ALA A 66 18.60 -3.16 -2.34
C ALA A 66 19.61 -2.87 -1.22
N ARG A 67 19.83 -3.79 -0.26
CA ARG A 67 20.85 -3.64 0.78
C ARG A 67 22.26 -3.64 0.20
N ILE A 68 22.56 -4.60 -0.69
CA ILE A 68 23.85 -4.67 -1.39
C ILE A 68 24.13 -3.34 -2.10
N ILE A 69 23.18 -2.86 -2.92
CA ILE A 69 23.34 -1.61 -3.66
C ILE A 69 23.52 -0.41 -2.68
N ASN A 70 22.74 -0.37 -1.60
CA ASN A 70 22.82 0.74 -0.64
C ASN A 70 24.16 0.77 0.08
N VAL A 71 24.67 -0.39 0.53
CA VAL A 71 25.98 -0.49 1.17
C VAL A 71 27.10 -0.08 0.21
N GLU A 72 27.15 -0.69 -0.98
CA GLU A 72 28.26 -0.52 -1.95
C GLU A 72 28.35 0.90 -2.52
N PHE A 73 27.20 1.51 -2.84
CA PHE A 73 27.17 2.79 -3.57
C PHE A 73 26.80 3.99 -2.69
N PHE A 74 26.08 3.77 -1.60
CA PHE A 74 25.49 4.83 -0.79
C PHE A 74 25.89 4.79 0.69
N GLY A 75 26.74 3.84 1.12
CA GLY A 75 27.21 3.75 2.51
C GLY A 75 26.07 3.54 3.50
N PHE A 76 25.07 2.74 3.10
CA PHE A 76 23.83 2.49 3.84
C PHE A 76 23.09 3.77 4.26
N ASN A 77 22.70 4.57 3.27
CA ASN A 77 21.89 5.77 3.47
C ASN A 77 20.40 5.40 3.47
N THR A 78 19.68 5.72 4.54
CA THR A 78 18.23 5.43 4.68
C THR A 78 17.37 6.25 3.70
N MET A 79 17.86 7.39 3.21
CA MET A 79 17.18 8.17 2.15
C MET A 79 17.11 7.41 0.83
N PHE A 80 18.07 6.52 0.53
CA PHE A 80 18.02 5.69 -0.67
C PHE A 80 16.73 4.87 -0.72
N ASP A 81 16.34 4.25 0.39
CA ASP A 81 15.13 3.42 0.46
C ASP A 81 13.87 4.26 0.32
N ARG A 82 13.83 5.43 0.96
CA ARG A 82 12.71 6.39 0.85
C ARG A 82 12.52 6.84 -0.60
N VAL A 83 13.62 7.16 -1.29
CA VAL A 83 13.64 7.51 -2.72
C VAL A 83 13.11 6.34 -3.57
N LEU A 84 13.56 5.10 -3.32
CA LEU A 84 13.03 3.92 -4.01
C LEU A 84 11.51 3.78 -3.81
N GLY A 85 11.01 4.03 -2.60
CA GLY A 85 9.58 4.01 -2.29
C GLY A 85 8.79 5.04 -3.11
N VAL A 86 9.30 6.28 -3.20
CA VAL A 86 8.67 7.34 -4.02
C VAL A 86 8.71 7.00 -5.51
N LEU A 87 9.81 6.45 -6.01
CA LEU A 87 9.91 6.02 -7.41
C LEU A 87 8.94 4.89 -7.73
N ALA A 88 8.77 3.92 -6.82
CA ALA A 88 7.80 2.84 -6.96
C ALA A 88 6.34 3.35 -6.90
N LEU A 89 6.04 4.32 -6.04
CA LEU A 89 4.75 5.02 -6.06
C LEU A 89 4.53 5.76 -7.39
N GLY A 90 5.56 6.41 -7.91
CA GLY A 90 5.57 7.02 -9.24
C GLY A 90 5.25 6.04 -10.36
N LEU A 91 5.88 4.85 -10.32
CA LEU A 91 5.62 3.77 -11.28
C LEU A 91 4.14 3.34 -11.27
N SER A 92 3.53 3.22 -10.09
CA SER A 92 2.08 2.99 -9.95
C SER A 92 1.26 4.06 -10.67
N GLY A 93 1.66 5.32 -10.57
CA GLY A 93 1.03 6.44 -11.26
C GLY A 93 1.10 6.37 -12.78
N PHE A 94 2.26 6.00 -13.31
CA PHE A 94 2.43 5.79 -14.75
C PHE A 94 1.62 4.61 -15.27
N ILE A 95 1.53 3.52 -14.51
CA ILE A 95 0.71 2.34 -14.85
C ILE A 95 -0.76 2.73 -14.89
N LEU A 96 -1.27 3.43 -13.88
CA LEU A 96 -2.64 3.95 -13.86
C LEU A 96 -2.87 4.98 -14.99
N GLY A 97 -1.88 5.81 -15.30
CA GLY A 97 -1.90 6.71 -16.46
C GLY A 97 -2.05 5.95 -17.77
N LYS A 98 -1.32 4.83 -17.91
CA LYS A 98 -1.43 3.94 -19.07
C LYS A 98 -2.81 3.30 -19.17
N TYR A 99 -3.35 2.79 -18.06
CA TYR A 99 -4.71 2.28 -17.98
C TYR A 99 -5.74 3.34 -18.42
N CYS A 100 -5.65 4.55 -17.85
CA CYS A 100 -6.53 5.67 -18.16
C CYS A 100 -6.46 6.07 -19.64
N GLN A 101 -5.28 5.97 -20.25
CA GLN A 101 -5.11 6.17 -21.69
C GLN A 101 -5.94 5.16 -22.50
N LEU A 102 -5.76 3.87 -22.23
CA LEU A 102 -6.41 2.77 -22.96
C LEU A 102 -7.93 2.81 -22.80
N ARG A 103 -8.42 3.03 -21.57
CA ARG A 103 -9.85 3.09 -21.27
C ARG A 103 -10.51 4.46 -21.50
N LYS A 104 -9.79 5.39 -22.14
CA LYS A 104 -10.27 6.73 -22.48
C LYS A 104 -10.86 7.46 -21.26
N VAL A 105 -10.24 7.30 -20.10
CA VAL A 105 -10.59 8.02 -18.87
C VAL A 105 -10.27 9.51 -19.08
N ARG A 106 -11.22 10.38 -18.73
CA ARG A 106 -11.06 11.84 -18.91
C ARG A 106 -10.06 12.40 -17.90
N THR A 107 -9.42 13.50 -18.28
CA THR A 107 -8.38 14.17 -17.50
C THR A 107 -8.80 14.46 -16.06
N VAL A 108 -10.04 14.93 -15.83
CA VAL A 108 -10.53 15.24 -14.47
C VAL A 108 -10.40 14.03 -13.52
N TRP A 109 -10.82 12.84 -13.95
CA TRP A 109 -10.74 11.63 -13.13
C TRP A 109 -9.29 11.22 -12.86
N PHE A 110 -8.42 11.39 -13.86
CA PHE A 110 -7.00 11.10 -13.70
C PHE A 110 -6.31 12.10 -12.75
N VAL A 111 -6.68 13.38 -12.80
CA VAL A 111 -6.19 14.39 -11.82
C VAL A 111 -6.61 14.00 -10.40
N ILE A 112 -7.86 13.57 -10.21
CA ILE A 112 -8.33 13.09 -8.90
C ILE A 112 -7.53 11.87 -8.43
N LEU A 113 -7.30 10.89 -9.31
CA LEU A 113 -6.48 9.72 -8.98
C LEU A 113 -5.06 10.12 -8.57
N MET A 114 -4.43 11.04 -9.29
CA MET A 114 -3.07 11.49 -8.96
C MET A 114 -3.04 12.28 -7.65
N ALA A 115 -4.01 13.16 -7.40
CA ALA A 115 -4.12 13.89 -6.14
C ALA A 115 -4.26 12.95 -4.94
N LEU A 116 -5.08 11.90 -5.07
CA LEU A 116 -5.20 10.86 -4.04
C LEU A 116 -3.95 9.97 -3.97
N MET A 117 -3.33 9.63 -5.10
CA MET A 117 -2.17 8.73 -5.08
C MET A 117 -0.95 9.35 -4.41
N PHE A 118 -0.75 10.66 -4.55
CA PHE A 118 0.39 11.36 -3.96
C PHE A 118 0.03 12.15 -2.69
N SER A 119 -1.16 11.96 -2.13
CA SER A 119 -1.50 12.51 -0.81
C SER A 119 -0.64 11.91 0.29
N LEU A 120 -0.42 12.68 1.35
CA LEU A 120 0.42 12.28 2.49
C LEU A 120 -0.35 11.52 3.58
N ASN A 121 -1.51 10.93 3.27
CA ASN A 121 -2.20 10.01 4.18
C ASN A 121 -1.43 8.69 4.43
N LYS A 122 -0.35 8.46 3.66
CA LYS A 122 0.60 7.35 3.76
C LYS A 122 2.00 7.79 4.22
N TRP A 123 2.09 8.97 4.85
CA TRP A 123 3.34 9.62 5.23
C TRP A 123 4.29 8.69 6.01
N GLU A 124 3.74 7.83 6.87
CA GLU A 124 4.52 6.96 7.75
C GLU A 124 5.36 5.97 6.94
N MET A 125 4.79 5.42 5.86
CA MET A 125 5.53 4.55 4.95
C MET A 125 6.56 5.30 4.10
N LEU A 126 6.27 6.57 3.75
CA LEU A 126 7.17 7.39 2.95
C LEU A 126 8.44 7.76 3.73
N ILE A 127 8.33 8.08 5.02
CA ILE A 127 9.48 8.48 5.85
C ILE A 127 10.13 7.32 6.60
N ASN A 128 9.44 6.20 6.81
CA ASN A 128 10.09 5.00 7.35
C ASN A 128 11.07 4.41 6.33
N GLY A 129 10.76 4.36 5.04
CA GLY A 129 11.71 3.91 4.01
C GLY A 129 11.93 2.39 3.94
N SER A 130 11.99 1.70 5.08
CA SER A 130 12.08 0.22 5.13
C SER A 130 10.91 -0.48 4.40
N GLY A 131 9.77 0.21 4.28
CA GLY A 131 8.58 -0.23 3.55
C GLY A 131 8.61 0.01 2.03
N TRP A 132 9.72 0.44 1.41
CA TRP A 132 9.77 0.77 -0.02
C TRP A 132 9.29 -0.38 -0.94
N ALA A 133 9.59 -1.63 -0.58
CA ALA A 133 9.20 -2.80 -1.34
C ALA A 133 7.66 -2.98 -1.39
N HIS A 134 6.94 -2.46 -0.39
CA HIS A 134 5.48 -2.41 -0.41
C HIS A 134 4.96 -1.54 -1.56
N PHE A 135 5.56 -0.37 -1.79
CA PHE A 135 5.21 0.48 -2.93
C PHE A 135 5.51 -0.21 -4.27
N LEU A 136 6.62 -0.94 -4.35
CA LEU A 136 6.99 -1.70 -5.54
C LEU A 136 6.00 -2.85 -5.81
N ALA A 137 5.56 -3.54 -4.76
CA ALA A 137 4.54 -4.57 -4.87
C ALA A 137 3.23 -4.02 -5.44
N PHE A 138 2.77 -2.86 -4.98
CA PHE A 138 1.56 -2.21 -5.51
C PHE A 138 1.71 -1.77 -6.97
N ALA A 139 2.88 -1.30 -7.37
CA ALA A 139 3.18 -1.07 -8.78
C ALA A 139 3.05 -2.37 -9.59
N GLY A 140 3.59 -3.48 -9.06
CA GLY A 140 3.41 -4.82 -9.62
C GLY A 140 1.94 -5.23 -9.75
N PHE A 141 1.15 -5.04 -8.69
CA PHE A 141 -0.28 -5.37 -8.67
C PHE A 141 -1.03 -4.62 -9.77
N TYR A 142 -0.85 -3.30 -9.84
CA TYR A 142 -1.51 -2.48 -10.86
C TYR A 142 -1.04 -2.84 -12.28
N TYR A 143 0.23 -3.22 -12.45
CA TYR A 143 0.74 -3.67 -13.74
C TYR A 143 0.10 -5.00 -14.16
N HIS A 144 -0.02 -5.97 -13.25
CA HIS A 144 -0.72 -7.22 -13.54
C HIS A 144 -2.18 -6.94 -13.88
N TYR A 145 -2.89 -6.10 -13.12
CA TYR A 145 -4.27 -5.74 -13.41
C TYR A 145 -4.41 -5.12 -14.81
N LEU A 146 -3.47 -4.26 -15.22
CA LEU A 146 -3.43 -3.68 -16.56
C LEU A 146 -3.17 -4.72 -17.67
N VAL A 147 -2.28 -5.69 -17.45
CA VAL A 147 -2.01 -6.77 -18.42
C VAL A 147 -3.23 -7.67 -18.55
N MET A 148 -3.84 -8.06 -17.44
CA MET A 148 -5.04 -8.90 -17.42
C MET A 148 -6.23 -8.19 -18.06
N ASP A 149 -6.36 -6.89 -17.84
CA ASP A 149 -7.42 -6.09 -18.46
C ASP A 149 -7.26 -5.95 -19.97
N ARG A 150 -6.01 -5.93 -20.49
CA ARG A 150 -5.76 -5.97 -21.93
C ARG A 150 -6.14 -7.31 -22.55
N LEU A 151 -5.84 -8.42 -21.86
CA LEU A 151 -6.35 -9.74 -22.24
C LEU A 151 -7.88 -9.73 -22.30
N TRP A 152 -8.53 -9.26 -21.23
CA TRP A 152 -9.99 -9.27 -21.13
C TRP A 152 -10.71 -8.46 -22.23
N THR A 153 -10.13 -7.35 -22.66
CA THR A 153 -10.74 -6.47 -23.67
C THR A 153 -10.27 -6.72 -25.09
N GLY A 154 -9.37 -7.69 -25.31
CA GLY A 154 -8.80 -7.99 -26.62
C GLY A 154 -7.74 -6.98 -27.11
N ASP A 155 -7.17 -6.17 -26.21
CA ASP A 155 -6.11 -5.18 -26.53
C ASP A 155 -4.70 -5.73 -26.21
N GLU A 156 -4.51 -7.04 -26.35
CA GLU A 156 -3.28 -7.75 -26.00
C GLU A 156 -2.05 -7.22 -26.76
N ARG A 157 -0.90 -7.22 -26.10
CA ARG A 157 0.41 -7.00 -26.71
C ARG A 157 1.21 -8.29 -26.79
N PRO A 158 2.20 -8.36 -27.71
CA PRO A 158 3.17 -9.45 -27.71
C PRO A 158 3.79 -9.62 -26.32
N GLY A 159 3.67 -10.82 -25.77
CA GLY A 159 4.21 -11.18 -24.45
C GLY A 159 3.24 -11.06 -23.27
N ASP A 160 2.07 -10.45 -23.41
CA ASP A 160 1.11 -10.30 -22.29
C ASP A 160 0.74 -11.65 -21.65
N ARG A 161 0.45 -12.66 -22.46
CA ARG A 161 0.14 -14.01 -21.96
C ARG A 161 1.28 -14.66 -21.19
N LYS A 162 2.54 -14.41 -21.58
CA LYS A 162 3.72 -14.87 -20.83
C LYS A 162 3.85 -14.10 -19.51
N LEU A 163 3.60 -12.79 -19.54
CA LEU A 163 3.60 -11.96 -18.33
C LEU A 163 2.55 -12.42 -17.32
N LEU A 164 1.35 -12.83 -17.74
CA LEU A 164 0.32 -13.33 -16.81
C LEU A 164 0.71 -14.63 -16.08
N VAL A 165 1.66 -15.40 -16.64
CA VAL A 165 2.26 -16.56 -15.98
C VAL A 165 3.40 -16.15 -15.05
N ILE A 166 4.25 -15.22 -15.48
CA ILE A 166 5.48 -14.82 -14.76
C ILE A 166 5.20 -13.85 -13.60
N LEU A 167 4.30 -12.88 -13.81
CA LEU A 167 4.02 -11.80 -12.86
C LEU A 167 3.57 -12.29 -11.48
N PRO A 168 2.69 -13.31 -11.34
CA PRO A 168 2.36 -13.81 -10.01
C PRO A 168 3.58 -14.22 -9.19
N PHE A 169 4.51 -14.97 -9.80
CA PHE A 169 5.75 -15.36 -9.13
C PHE A 169 6.66 -14.16 -8.88
N ALA A 170 6.93 -13.35 -9.90
CA ALA A 170 7.82 -12.20 -9.76
C ALA A 170 7.33 -11.21 -8.69
N ILE A 171 6.03 -10.95 -8.62
CA ILE A 171 5.44 -10.04 -7.65
C ILE A 171 5.45 -10.68 -6.26
N THR A 172 4.82 -11.85 -6.10
CA THR A 172 4.63 -12.49 -4.79
C THR A 172 5.97 -12.87 -4.14
N ILE A 173 6.84 -13.51 -4.91
CA ILE A 173 8.10 -14.07 -4.40
C ILE A 173 9.13 -12.98 -4.20
N LEU A 174 9.26 -11.98 -5.09
CA LEU A 174 10.36 -11.01 -5.01
C LEU A 174 10.01 -9.73 -4.24
N THR A 175 8.76 -9.26 -4.31
CA THR A 175 8.43 -7.87 -3.90
C THR A 175 7.31 -7.77 -2.88
N ALA A 176 6.30 -8.65 -2.91
CA ALA A 176 5.09 -8.47 -2.11
C ALA A 176 5.19 -9.07 -0.71
N GLY A 177 5.89 -10.19 -0.52
CA GLY A 177 5.95 -10.89 0.77
C GLY A 177 4.57 -10.95 1.47
N PRO A 178 4.41 -10.41 2.69
CA PRO A 178 3.14 -10.46 3.44
C PRO A 178 1.97 -9.74 2.77
N TYR A 179 2.23 -8.87 1.79
CA TYR A 179 1.21 -8.11 1.09
C TYR A 179 0.57 -8.87 -0.09
N CYS A 180 1.06 -10.08 -0.41
CA CYS A 180 0.60 -10.83 -1.57
C CYS A 180 -0.79 -11.46 -1.41
N ALA A 181 -1.27 -11.66 -0.18
CA ALA A 181 -2.49 -12.45 0.08
C ALA A 181 -3.72 -11.91 -0.64
N ILE A 182 -4.07 -10.63 -0.42
CA ILE A 182 -5.25 -10.03 -1.06
C ILE A 182 -5.07 -9.86 -2.56
N TYR A 183 -3.85 -9.55 -3.01
CA TYR A 183 -3.55 -9.51 -4.44
C TYR A 183 -3.86 -10.86 -5.11
N SER A 184 -3.37 -11.96 -4.54
CA SER A 184 -3.57 -13.31 -5.08
C SER A 184 -5.05 -13.70 -5.09
N VAL A 185 -5.76 -13.44 -3.99
CA VAL A 185 -7.21 -13.70 -3.90
C VAL A 185 -7.98 -12.87 -4.92
N ALA A 186 -7.71 -11.57 -5.04
CA ALA A 186 -8.40 -10.69 -5.97
C ALA A 186 -8.17 -11.10 -7.45
N VAL A 187 -6.94 -11.48 -7.81
CA VAL A 187 -6.60 -11.98 -9.15
C VAL A 187 -7.30 -13.31 -9.44
N MET A 188 -7.26 -14.26 -8.51
CA MET A 188 -7.94 -15.55 -8.68
C MET A 188 -9.46 -15.38 -8.79
N MET A 189 -10.07 -14.51 -7.98
CA MET A 189 -11.49 -14.17 -8.09
C MET A 189 -11.81 -13.54 -9.44
N ALA A 190 -10.93 -12.67 -9.96
CA ALA A 190 -11.11 -12.05 -11.26
C ALA A 190 -11.08 -13.08 -12.40
N TYR A 191 -10.10 -14.00 -12.41
CA TYR A 191 -10.05 -15.08 -13.40
C TYR A 191 -11.26 -16.03 -13.30
N GLY A 192 -11.71 -16.36 -12.09
CA GLY A 192 -12.93 -17.14 -11.87
C GLY A 192 -14.16 -16.42 -12.44
N PHE A 193 -14.28 -15.12 -12.20
CA PHE A 193 -15.38 -14.31 -12.73
C PHE A 193 -15.32 -14.19 -14.26
N MET A 194 -14.14 -13.95 -14.85
CA MET A 194 -13.93 -13.94 -16.30
C MET A 194 -14.32 -15.28 -16.93
N THR A 195 -13.93 -16.39 -16.31
CA THR A 195 -14.29 -17.75 -16.77
C THR A 195 -15.80 -17.95 -16.80
N ILE A 196 -16.52 -17.54 -15.74
CA ILE A 196 -17.98 -17.63 -15.68
C ILE A 196 -18.63 -16.78 -16.78
N LEU A 197 -18.12 -15.58 -17.02
CA LEU A 197 -18.67 -14.67 -18.03
C LEU A 197 -18.44 -15.18 -19.46
N ASP A 198 -17.23 -15.64 -19.77
CA ASP A 198 -16.92 -16.17 -21.10
C ASP A 198 -17.67 -17.47 -21.36
N TYR A 199 -17.72 -18.39 -20.39
CA TYR A 199 -18.51 -19.62 -20.53
C TYR A 199 -19.99 -19.33 -20.78
N ARG A 200 -20.57 -18.31 -20.12
CA ARG A 200 -21.95 -17.91 -20.38
C ARG A 200 -22.18 -17.39 -21.80
N LYS A 201 -21.16 -16.78 -22.43
CA LYS A 201 -21.22 -16.22 -23.79
C LYS A 201 -20.90 -17.26 -24.86
N THR A 202 -19.86 -18.06 -24.68
CA THR A 202 -19.30 -18.95 -25.71
C THR A 202 -19.68 -20.41 -25.51
N LYS A 203 -20.14 -20.80 -24.31
CA LYS A 203 -20.32 -22.20 -23.86
C LYS A 203 -19.04 -23.04 -23.90
N LEU A 204 -17.88 -22.40 -24.04
CA LEU A 204 -16.56 -23.03 -24.03
C LEU A 204 -15.82 -22.63 -22.76
N PHE A 205 -15.09 -23.60 -22.19
CA PHE A 205 -14.26 -23.35 -21.02
C PHE A 205 -12.86 -22.88 -21.45
N GLU A 206 -12.55 -21.62 -21.16
CA GLU A 206 -11.25 -21.03 -21.47
C GLU A 206 -10.18 -21.49 -20.47
N ARG A 207 -9.36 -22.46 -20.88
CA ARG A 207 -8.35 -23.09 -20.01
C ARG A 207 -7.23 -22.13 -19.61
N THR A 208 -7.00 -21.05 -20.36
CA THR A 208 -5.93 -20.10 -20.05
C THR A 208 -6.18 -19.33 -18.76
N TYR A 209 -7.43 -18.98 -18.43
CA TYR A 209 -7.75 -18.33 -17.14
C TYR A 209 -7.45 -19.25 -15.95
N LEU A 210 -7.73 -20.54 -16.09
CA LEU A 210 -7.40 -21.54 -15.08
C LEU A 210 -5.88 -21.62 -14.87
N LEU A 211 -5.09 -21.62 -15.94
CA LEU A 211 -3.64 -21.57 -15.85
C LEU A 211 -3.15 -20.35 -15.05
N TYR A 212 -3.64 -19.15 -15.38
CA TYR A 212 -3.20 -17.93 -14.68
C TYR A 212 -3.62 -17.90 -13.20
N ALA A 213 -4.81 -18.43 -12.89
CA ALA A 213 -5.25 -18.61 -11.50
C ALA A 213 -4.37 -19.62 -10.75
N LEU A 214 -4.00 -20.74 -11.38
CA LEU A 214 -3.11 -21.75 -10.79
C LEU A 214 -1.69 -21.21 -10.59
N CYS A 215 -1.14 -20.42 -11.51
CA CYS A 215 0.15 -19.74 -11.30
C CYS A 215 0.10 -18.79 -10.11
N THR A 216 -1.01 -18.05 -9.96
CA THR A 216 -1.21 -17.15 -8.82
C THR A 216 -1.32 -17.91 -7.51
N LEU A 217 -2.08 -19.01 -7.49
CA LEU A 217 -2.20 -19.89 -6.33
C LEU A 217 -0.85 -20.52 -5.97
N ALA A 218 -0.10 -21.03 -6.94
CA ALA A 218 1.22 -21.63 -6.72
C ALA A 218 2.19 -20.61 -6.10
N ALA A 219 2.23 -19.37 -6.60
CA ALA A 219 3.03 -18.31 -6.02
C ALA A 219 2.62 -17.98 -4.57
N LEU A 220 1.32 -17.94 -4.28
CA LEU A 220 0.81 -17.75 -2.92
C LEU A 220 1.18 -18.92 -1.99
N LEU A 221 1.04 -20.17 -2.45
CA LEU A 221 1.38 -21.35 -1.67
C LEU A 221 2.87 -21.42 -1.35
N LEU A 222 3.74 -21.02 -2.28
CA LEU A 222 5.17 -20.90 -2.02
C LEU A 222 5.44 -19.87 -0.91
N TYR A 223 4.79 -18.70 -0.99
CA TYR A 223 4.88 -17.71 0.08
C TYR A 223 4.36 -18.25 1.42
N MET A 224 3.19 -18.91 1.44
CA MET A 224 2.62 -19.49 2.65
C MET A 224 3.51 -20.58 3.25
N TRP A 225 4.16 -21.39 2.42
CA TRP A 225 5.11 -22.39 2.88
C TRP A 225 6.33 -21.74 3.53
N SER A 226 6.91 -20.71 2.91
CA SER A 226 7.99 -19.93 3.53
C SER A 226 7.53 -19.24 4.83
N ASN A 227 6.30 -18.74 4.87
CA ASN A 227 5.71 -18.15 6.08
C ASN A 227 5.45 -19.16 7.19
N SER A 228 5.13 -20.43 6.89
CA SER A 228 4.98 -21.45 7.94
C SER A 228 6.28 -21.78 8.68
N LEU A 229 7.41 -21.29 8.17
CA LEU A 229 8.74 -21.48 8.74
C LEU A 229 9.21 -20.25 9.54
N THR A 230 8.39 -19.18 9.62
CA THR A 230 8.69 -18.04 10.48
C THR A 230 8.36 -18.35 11.93
N VAL A 231 9.24 -17.92 12.84
CA VAL A 231 8.92 -17.85 14.26
C VAL A 231 8.10 -16.58 14.49
N GLU A 232 6.79 -16.74 14.68
CA GLU A 232 5.90 -15.64 15.05
C GLU A 232 6.11 -15.28 16.52
N ASP A 233 6.26 -13.99 16.79
CA ASP A 233 6.54 -13.48 18.13
C ASP A 233 5.67 -12.22 18.35
N HIS A 234 4.39 -12.45 18.64
CA HIS A 234 3.40 -11.39 18.84
C HIS A 234 3.54 -10.81 20.25
N ALA A 235 3.93 -9.54 20.35
CA ALA A 235 3.81 -8.81 21.60
C ALA A 235 2.34 -8.48 21.87
N ALA A 236 1.82 -8.81 23.06
CA ALA A 236 0.49 -8.40 23.53
C ALA A 236 -0.70 -8.83 22.64
N ALA A 237 -0.80 -10.12 22.32
CA ALA A 237 -1.97 -10.68 21.64
C ALA A 237 -3.14 -10.92 22.61
N ALA A 238 -4.38 -10.77 22.12
CA ALA A 238 -5.58 -11.15 22.84
C ALA A 238 -5.51 -12.61 23.32
N GLU A 239 -5.90 -12.84 24.58
CA GLU A 239 -5.82 -14.15 25.23
C GLU A 239 -6.91 -15.14 24.79
N VAL A 240 -7.98 -14.62 24.17
CA VAL A 240 -9.16 -15.41 23.76
C VAL A 240 -9.33 -15.39 22.25
N GLY A 241 -10.04 -16.39 21.70
CA GLY A 241 -10.33 -16.48 20.27
C GLY A 241 -11.28 -15.37 19.77
N LEU A 242 -11.22 -15.07 18.47
CA LEU A 242 -11.98 -14.00 17.81
C LEU A 242 -13.47 -14.02 18.13
N PHE A 243 -14.12 -15.19 18.04
CA PHE A 243 -15.56 -15.30 18.28
C PHE A 243 -15.94 -14.97 19.73
N THR A 244 -15.11 -15.39 20.69
CA THR A 244 -15.28 -15.05 22.10
C THR A 244 -15.11 -13.55 22.32
N GLN A 245 -14.07 -12.95 21.73
CA GLN A 245 -13.88 -11.50 21.83
C GLN A 245 -15.04 -10.73 21.18
N LEU A 246 -15.55 -11.20 20.04
CA LEU A 246 -16.67 -10.59 19.32
C LEU A 246 -17.96 -10.53 20.15
N THR A 247 -18.25 -11.59 20.92
CA THR A 247 -19.43 -11.60 21.79
C THR A 247 -19.24 -10.73 23.03
N GLN A 248 -18.02 -10.65 23.56
CA GLN A 248 -17.70 -9.83 24.73
C GLN A 248 -17.68 -8.34 24.43
N THR A 249 -17.11 -7.92 23.30
CA THR A 249 -16.94 -6.50 22.95
C THR A 249 -17.38 -6.21 21.51
N PRO A 250 -18.64 -6.45 21.11
CA PRO A 250 -19.09 -6.26 19.73
C PRO A 250 -18.91 -4.82 19.22
N GLY A 251 -19.04 -3.84 20.12
CA GLY A 251 -18.83 -2.42 19.79
C GLY A 251 -17.40 -2.10 19.32
N PHE A 252 -16.38 -2.80 19.82
CA PHE A 252 -14.99 -2.64 19.37
C PHE A 252 -14.88 -2.95 17.87
N PHE A 253 -15.43 -4.08 17.43
CA PHE A 253 -15.31 -4.51 16.05
C PHE A 253 -16.03 -3.57 15.08
N VAL A 254 -17.20 -3.06 15.48
CA VAL A 254 -17.93 -2.05 14.70
C VAL A 254 -17.10 -0.76 14.58
N ARG A 255 -16.55 -0.26 15.70
CA ARG A 255 -15.70 0.95 15.68
C ARG A 255 -14.44 0.74 14.85
N PHE A 256 -13.74 -0.37 15.01
CA PHE A 256 -12.54 -0.70 14.26
C PHE A 256 -12.78 -0.64 12.74
N ILE A 257 -13.86 -1.27 12.26
CA ILE A 257 -14.20 -1.28 10.83
C ILE A 257 -14.52 0.14 10.35
N LEU A 258 -15.36 0.88 11.08
CA LEU A 258 -15.76 2.24 10.69
C LEU A 258 -14.57 3.21 10.68
N ILE A 259 -13.71 3.14 11.70
CA ILE A 259 -12.48 3.93 11.78
C ILE A 259 -11.55 3.56 10.62
N SER A 260 -11.36 2.27 10.33
CA SER A 260 -10.55 1.81 9.20
C SER A 260 -11.03 2.38 7.86
N PHE A 261 -12.33 2.32 7.55
CA PHE A 261 -12.87 2.91 6.31
C PHE A 261 -12.76 4.44 6.29
N SER A 262 -12.94 5.11 7.43
CA SER A 262 -12.85 6.57 7.52
C SER A 262 -11.44 7.11 7.22
N SER A 263 -10.40 6.30 7.48
CA SER A 263 -8.99 6.67 7.26
C SER A 263 -8.67 7.03 5.80
N MET A 264 -9.50 6.57 4.86
CA MET A 264 -9.35 6.89 3.45
C MET A 264 -9.88 8.27 3.06
N VAL A 265 -10.61 8.93 3.96
CA VAL A 265 -11.01 10.32 3.83
C VAL A 265 -10.03 11.20 4.58
N VAL A 266 -9.83 10.96 5.88
CA VAL A 266 -8.93 11.75 6.74
C VAL A 266 -7.98 10.82 7.49
N GLY A 267 -6.68 11.12 7.48
CA GLY A 267 -5.68 10.33 8.21
C GLY A 267 -5.93 10.31 9.72
N ILE A 268 -5.61 9.20 10.39
CA ILE A 268 -6.04 8.96 11.77
C ILE A 268 -5.55 10.01 12.77
N GLU A 269 -4.29 10.46 12.68
CA GLU A 269 -3.76 11.51 13.57
C GLU A 269 -4.59 12.79 13.48
N GLU A 270 -4.92 13.20 12.25
CA GLU A 270 -5.68 14.42 11.99
C GLU A 270 -7.16 14.26 12.35
N ALA A 271 -7.70 13.06 12.16
CA ALA A 271 -9.06 12.73 12.57
C ALA A 271 -9.19 12.77 14.10
N ILE A 272 -8.25 12.19 14.85
CA ILE A 272 -8.24 12.25 16.32
C ILE A 272 -8.17 13.70 16.80
N ALA A 273 -7.26 14.50 16.23
CA ALA A 273 -7.11 15.92 16.57
C ALA A 273 -8.37 16.74 16.24
N ALA A 274 -8.95 16.54 15.06
CA ALA A 274 -10.13 17.28 14.60
C ALA A 274 -11.41 16.87 15.34
N PHE A 275 -11.57 15.57 15.62
CA PHE A 275 -12.79 15.03 16.21
C PHE A 275 -12.77 15.03 17.74
N LYS A 276 -11.64 15.36 18.36
CA LYS A 276 -11.49 15.50 19.82
C LYS A 276 -12.00 14.29 20.61
N GLY A 277 -11.71 13.09 20.10
CA GLY A 277 -12.16 11.82 20.69
C GLY A 277 -13.62 11.44 20.43
N ASN A 278 -14.38 12.23 19.66
CA ASN A 278 -15.75 11.88 19.28
C ASN A 278 -15.75 10.81 18.18
N ILE A 279 -16.42 9.67 18.45
CA ILE A 279 -16.54 8.56 17.50
C ILE A 279 -17.52 8.84 16.34
N VAL A 280 -18.47 9.76 16.51
CA VAL A 280 -19.55 9.99 15.54
C VAL A 280 -19.01 10.41 14.15
N PRO A 281 -18.06 11.36 14.03
CA PRO A 281 -17.47 11.70 12.73
C PRO A 281 -16.78 10.52 12.05
N PHE A 282 -16.06 9.68 12.80
CA PHE A 282 -15.45 8.45 12.27
C PHE A 282 -16.53 7.51 11.71
N ALA A 283 -17.61 7.29 12.46
CA ALA A 283 -18.72 6.44 12.04
C ALA A 283 -19.39 6.96 10.77
N VAL A 284 -19.67 8.26 10.69
CA VAL A 284 -20.27 8.90 9.52
C VAL A 284 -19.37 8.76 8.29
N LEU A 285 -18.07 9.10 8.43
CA LEU A 285 -17.12 8.98 7.34
C LEU A 285 -16.95 7.52 6.89
N GLY A 286 -16.80 6.59 7.84
CA GLY A 286 -16.70 5.16 7.55
C GLY A 286 -17.92 4.64 6.78
N LEU A 287 -19.13 4.97 7.23
CA LEU A 287 -20.37 4.61 6.54
C LEU A 287 -20.47 5.23 5.13
N LEU A 288 -20.02 6.48 4.95
CA LEU A 288 -19.98 7.11 3.63
C LEU A 288 -19.02 6.40 2.67
N VAL A 289 -17.83 6.00 3.14
CA VAL A 289 -16.90 5.23 2.32
C VAL A 289 -17.47 3.86 1.98
N ILE A 290 -18.06 3.14 2.95
CA ILE A 290 -18.74 1.87 2.69
C ILE A 290 -19.86 2.05 1.66
N ALA A 291 -20.67 3.11 1.78
CA ALA A 291 -21.69 3.44 0.80
C ALA A 291 -21.10 3.71 -0.60
N ALA A 292 -19.93 4.35 -0.69
CA ALA A 292 -19.22 4.54 -1.95
C ALA A 292 -18.76 3.21 -2.57
N TYR A 293 -18.23 2.28 -1.76
CA TYR A 293 -17.89 0.92 -2.20
C TYR A 293 -19.13 0.19 -2.74
N LEU A 294 -20.22 0.16 -1.97
CA LEU A 294 -21.46 -0.51 -2.36
C LEU A 294 -22.07 0.11 -3.62
N TYR A 295 -22.05 1.44 -3.72
CA TYR A 295 -22.52 2.16 -4.89
C TYR A 295 -21.65 1.86 -6.13
N ALA A 296 -20.34 1.82 -5.98
CA ALA A 296 -19.43 1.47 -7.07
C ALA A 296 -19.62 0.01 -7.52
N LEU A 297 -19.80 -0.94 -6.60
CA LEU A 297 -20.17 -2.32 -6.93
C LEU A 297 -21.49 -2.35 -7.70
N TYR A 298 -22.53 -1.68 -7.19
CA TYR A 298 -23.81 -1.56 -7.88
C TYR A 298 -23.64 -1.04 -9.30
N LEU A 299 -22.86 0.02 -9.52
CA LEU A 299 -22.64 0.58 -10.85
C LEU A 299 -21.90 -0.38 -11.79
N ASN A 300 -20.89 -1.10 -11.28
CA ASN A 300 -20.15 -2.10 -12.07
C ASN A 300 -21.09 -3.15 -12.64
N PHE A 301 -22.01 -3.69 -11.83
CA PHE A 301 -22.96 -4.69 -12.29
C PHE A 301 -24.12 -4.10 -13.08
N ARG A 302 -24.72 -2.99 -12.61
CA ARG A 302 -25.88 -2.35 -13.23
C ARG A 302 -25.61 -1.89 -14.66
N TYR A 303 -24.40 -1.42 -14.93
CA TYR A 303 -23.95 -0.91 -16.23
C TYR A 303 -22.96 -1.85 -16.93
N ARG A 304 -22.75 -3.06 -16.39
CA ARG A 304 -21.84 -4.08 -16.94
C ARG A 304 -20.45 -3.52 -17.27
N LEU A 305 -19.94 -2.65 -16.40
CA LEU A 305 -18.64 -2.00 -16.62
C LEU A 305 -17.51 -3.03 -16.65
N TYR A 306 -17.69 -4.13 -15.93
CA TYR A 306 -16.78 -5.28 -15.95
C TYR A 306 -16.61 -5.89 -17.35
N GLU A 307 -17.55 -5.72 -18.29
CA GLU A 307 -17.38 -6.17 -19.69
C GLU A 307 -16.45 -5.26 -20.48
N LYS A 308 -16.24 -4.02 -20.02
CA LYS A 308 -15.38 -3.02 -20.66
C LYS A 308 -14.00 -2.92 -20.03
N SER A 309 -13.90 -3.25 -18.75
CA SER A 309 -12.65 -3.30 -18.01
C SER A 309 -12.88 -3.99 -16.67
N MET A 310 -11.99 -4.90 -16.30
CA MET A 310 -12.06 -5.62 -15.03
C MET A 310 -11.37 -4.84 -13.89
N VAL A 311 -10.44 -3.92 -14.21
CA VAL A 311 -9.62 -3.18 -13.23
C VAL A 311 -10.42 -2.52 -12.11
N PRO A 312 -11.49 -1.75 -12.37
CA PRO A 312 -12.20 -1.07 -11.28
C PRO A 312 -12.81 -2.04 -10.29
N LEU A 313 -13.34 -3.17 -10.78
CA LEU A 313 -13.94 -4.20 -9.93
C LEU A 313 -12.87 -4.91 -9.09
N ILE A 314 -11.72 -5.27 -9.68
CA ILE A 314 -10.58 -5.86 -8.96
C ILE A 314 -10.10 -4.93 -7.85
N LEU A 315 -9.97 -3.64 -8.16
CA LEU A 315 -9.52 -2.62 -7.22
C LEU A 315 -10.49 -2.48 -6.05
N ILE A 316 -11.81 -2.44 -6.31
CA ILE A 316 -12.85 -2.41 -5.27
C ILE A 316 -12.78 -3.65 -4.37
N VAL A 317 -12.68 -4.85 -4.97
CA VAL A 317 -12.57 -6.11 -4.22
C VAL A 317 -11.28 -6.14 -3.41
N SER A 318 -10.15 -5.76 -4.00
CA SER A 318 -8.85 -5.71 -3.34
C SER A 318 -8.85 -4.73 -2.16
N GLY A 319 -9.33 -3.50 -2.33
CA GLY A 319 -9.42 -2.52 -1.23
C GLY A 319 -10.33 -2.99 -0.10
N GLY A 320 -11.52 -3.51 -0.42
CA GLY A 320 -12.45 -4.04 0.58
C GLY A 320 -11.89 -5.23 1.34
N LEU A 321 -11.26 -6.18 0.65
CA LEU A 321 -10.62 -7.33 1.29
C LEU A 321 -9.39 -6.94 2.10
N ASN A 322 -8.67 -5.86 1.75
CA ASN A 322 -7.60 -5.35 2.60
C ASN A 322 -8.14 -4.80 3.94
N HIS A 323 -9.28 -4.09 3.95
CA HIS A 323 -9.91 -3.71 5.22
C HIS A 323 -10.26 -4.94 6.08
N VAL A 324 -10.78 -6.01 5.46
CA VAL A 324 -11.08 -7.27 6.15
C VAL A 324 -9.80 -7.95 6.64
N LEU A 325 -8.74 -8.00 5.84
CA LEU A 325 -7.47 -8.61 6.23
C LEU A 325 -6.85 -7.90 7.44
N ILE A 326 -6.81 -6.56 7.42
CA ILE A 326 -6.27 -5.78 8.53
C ILE A 326 -7.11 -5.98 9.78
N PHE A 327 -8.44 -6.00 9.65
CA PHE A 327 -9.33 -6.36 10.74
C PHE A 327 -9.01 -7.75 11.33
N LEU A 328 -8.94 -8.79 10.49
CA LEU A 328 -8.70 -10.17 10.92
C LEU A 328 -7.30 -10.41 11.51
N SER A 329 -6.31 -9.59 11.11
CA SER A 329 -4.92 -9.75 11.56
C SER A 329 -4.53 -8.84 12.73
N ARG A 330 -5.31 -7.79 13.03
CA ARG A 330 -4.97 -6.75 14.01
C ARG A 330 -5.97 -6.55 15.14
N TRP A 331 -7.14 -7.19 15.10
CA TRP A 331 -8.10 -7.14 16.21
C TRP A 331 -7.49 -7.61 17.54
N ILE A 332 -6.48 -8.50 17.48
CA ILE A 332 -5.80 -9.07 18.65
C ILE A 332 -5.16 -8.02 19.57
N PHE A 333 -4.87 -6.81 19.06
CA PHE A 333 -4.28 -5.74 19.87
C PHE A 333 -5.32 -4.94 20.66
N LEU A 334 -6.62 -5.09 20.34
CA LEU A 334 -7.72 -4.36 20.99
C LEU A 334 -7.57 -2.82 21.01
N VAL A 335 -6.90 -2.29 19.99
CA VAL A 335 -6.73 -0.84 19.75
C VAL A 335 -7.68 -0.41 18.63
N ASP A 336 -8.64 0.45 18.95
CA ASP A 336 -9.76 0.86 18.05
C ASP A 336 -9.27 1.44 16.72
N ASP A 337 -8.20 2.23 16.74
CA ASP A 337 -7.68 3.01 15.61
C ASP A 337 -6.51 2.35 14.87
N TYR A 338 -6.07 1.17 15.33
CA TYR A 338 -4.96 0.44 14.72
C TYR A 338 -5.21 0.18 13.23
N GLY A 339 -6.45 -0.17 12.87
CA GLY A 339 -6.88 -0.41 11.50
C GLY A 339 -6.93 0.84 10.61
N ALA A 340 -6.65 2.03 11.14
CA ALA A 340 -6.58 3.30 10.43
C ALA A 340 -5.15 3.89 10.36
N SER A 341 -4.14 3.12 10.80
CA SER A 341 -2.74 3.53 10.69
C SER A 341 -2.37 3.94 9.25
N SER A 342 -1.53 4.96 9.15
CA SER A 342 -0.97 5.45 7.88
C SER A 342 -0.24 4.34 7.09
N ARG A 343 0.25 3.28 7.76
CA ARG A 343 0.89 2.11 7.12
C ARG A 343 -0.05 1.31 6.21
N TYR A 344 -1.36 1.37 6.46
CA TYR A 344 -2.36 0.62 5.68
C TYR A 344 -3.01 1.44 4.57
N ALA A 345 -2.76 2.76 4.54
CA ALA A 345 -3.36 3.68 3.59
C ALA A 345 -3.13 3.25 2.13
N LEU A 346 -1.95 2.72 1.79
CA LEU A 346 -1.68 2.24 0.43
C LEU A 346 -2.57 1.06 0.02
N GLN A 347 -2.82 0.14 0.96
CA GLN A 347 -3.64 -1.06 0.73
C GLN A 347 -5.12 -0.71 0.52
N PHE A 348 -5.65 0.14 1.39
CA PHE A 348 -7.04 0.60 1.31
C PHE A 348 -7.29 1.52 0.11
N GLN A 349 -6.27 2.27 -0.32
CA GLN A 349 -6.35 3.15 -1.48
C GLN A 349 -6.71 2.45 -2.78
N ALA A 350 -6.36 1.17 -2.93
CA ALA A 350 -6.76 0.38 -4.10
C ALA A 350 -8.28 0.48 -4.35
N GLY A 351 -9.10 0.34 -3.31
CA GLY A 351 -10.55 0.40 -3.48
C GLY A 351 -11.08 1.80 -3.78
N ILE A 352 -10.44 2.86 -3.25
CA ILE A 352 -10.78 4.24 -3.62
C ILE A 352 -10.50 4.49 -5.11
N PHE A 353 -9.36 4.00 -5.62
CA PHE A 353 -9.10 4.06 -7.07
C PHE A 353 -10.14 3.28 -7.87
N GLY A 354 -10.56 2.12 -7.38
CA GLY A 354 -11.65 1.34 -7.98
C GLY A 354 -12.97 2.11 -8.04
N ILE A 355 -13.33 2.84 -6.99
CA ILE A 355 -14.53 3.71 -6.95
C ILE A 355 -14.42 4.84 -7.98
N ILE A 356 -13.31 5.59 -7.98
CA ILE A 356 -13.10 6.72 -8.90
C ILE A 356 -13.10 6.26 -10.36
N LEU A 357 -12.44 5.14 -10.66
CA LEU A 357 -12.43 4.56 -12.00
C LEU A 357 -13.81 4.03 -12.41
N THR A 358 -14.57 3.47 -11.47
CA THR A 358 -15.96 3.07 -11.71
C THR A 358 -16.81 4.26 -12.12
N PHE A 359 -16.70 5.40 -11.41
CA PHE A 359 -17.40 6.63 -11.80
C PHE A 359 -16.96 7.12 -13.17
N ALA A 360 -15.66 7.08 -13.46
CA ALA A 360 -15.14 7.47 -14.76
C ALA A 360 -15.71 6.63 -15.92
N LEU A 361 -15.73 5.30 -15.78
CA LEU A 361 -16.27 4.39 -16.79
C LEU A 361 -17.80 4.47 -16.89
N CYS A 362 -18.50 4.57 -15.76
CA CYS A 362 -19.95 4.71 -15.73
C CYS A 362 -20.39 5.98 -16.45
N ARG A 363 -19.68 7.09 -16.24
CA ARG A 363 -19.91 8.34 -16.97
C ARG A 363 -19.78 8.13 -18.48
N ASN A 364 -18.69 7.50 -18.93
CA ASN A 364 -18.49 7.21 -20.35
C ASN A 364 -19.65 6.37 -20.90
N GLU A 365 -20.10 5.38 -20.14
CA GLU A 365 -21.21 4.51 -20.54
C GLU A 365 -22.56 5.23 -20.63
N MET A 366 -22.86 6.09 -19.67
CA MET A 366 -24.10 6.87 -19.68
C MET A 366 -24.15 7.87 -20.85
N VAL A 367 -23.01 8.48 -21.18
CA VAL A 367 -22.89 9.43 -22.30
C VAL A 367 -23.03 8.71 -23.64
N THR A 368 -22.31 7.61 -23.84
CA THR A 368 -22.37 6.83 -25.09
C THR A 368 -23.78 6.32 -25.37
N ASN A 369 -24.47 5.82 -24.36
CA ASN A 369 -25.83 5.30 -24.50
C ASN A 369 -26.93 6.36 -24.37
N LYS A 370 -26.59 7.66 -24.44
CA LYS A 370 -27.53 8.80 -24.35
C LYS A 370 -28.58 8.63 -23.23
N LYS A 371 -28.14 8.22 -22.03
CA LYS A 371 -29.05 7.97 -20.90
C LYS A 371 -29.83 9.24 -20.55
N ALA A 372 -31.05 9.05 -20.07
CA ALA A 372 -31.94 10.13 -19.66
C ALA A 372 -31.21 11.17 -18.79
N ARG A 373 -31.37 12.45 -19.13
CA ARG A 373 -30.65 13.58 -18.52
C ARG A 373 -30.73 13.58 -17.00
N GLU A 374 -31.90 13.23 -16.47
CA GLU A 374 -32.13 13.15 -15.02
C GLU A 374 -31.28 12.06 -14.35
N LYS A 375 -31.22 10.85 -14.91
CA LYS A 375 -30.42 9.73 -14.37
C LYS A 375 -28.93 10.08 -14.37
N TYR A 376 -28.46 10.70 -15.46
CA TYR A 376 -27.09 11.19 -15.56
C TYR A 376 -26.80 12.29 -14.51
N ARG A 377 -27.72 13.23 -14.31
CA ARG A 377 -27.59 14.29 -13.30
C ARG A 377 -27.49 13.73 -11.88
N ARG A 378 -28.36 12.77 -11.53
CA ARG A 378 -28.33 12.11 -10.21
C ARG A 378 -27.01 11.38 -9.98
N PHE A 379 -26.58 10.56 -10.95
CA PHE A 379 -25.26 9.90 -10.89
C PHE A 379 -24.12 10.91 -10.74
N SER A 380 -24.12 11.96 -11.56
CA SER A 380 -23.05 12.97 -11.54
C SER A 380 -23.00 13.70 -10.20
N ALA A 381 -24.14 14.01 -9.59
CA ALA A 381 -24.19 14.64 -8.27
C ALA A 381 -23.55 13.74 -7.20
N VAL A 382 -23.94 12.46 -7.15
CA VAL A 382 -23.38 11.48 -6.21
C VAL A 382 -21.89 11.29 -6.41
N ALA A 383 -21.44 11.13 -7.66
CA ALA A 383 -20.03 10.97 -7.98
C ALA A 383 -19.20 12.21 -7.58
N VAL A 384 -19.73 13.43 -7.79
CA VAL A 384 -19.09 14.68 -7.36
C VAL A 384 -18.99 14.75 -5.83
N VAL A 385 -20.05 14.42 -5.10
CA VAL A 385 -20.04 14.42 -3.62
C VAL A 385 -18.95 13.50 -3.09
N PHE A 386 -18.86 12.26 -3.57
CA PHE A 386 -17.82 11.34 -3.12
C PHE A 386 -16.42 11.80 -3.54
N CYS A 387 -16.24 12.35 -4.76
CA CYS A 387 -14.95 12.91 -5.16
C CYS A 387 -14.52 14.07 -4.25
N LEU A 388 -15.44 14.99 -3.95
CA LEU A 388 -15.18 16.10 -3.03
C LEU A 388 -14.85 15.61 -1.63
N LEU A 389 -15.57 14.60 -1.13
CA LEU A 389 -15.28 13.97 0.17
C LEU A 389 -13.84 13.47 0.23
N PHE A 390 -13.44 12.61 -0.71
CA PHE A 390 -12.08 12.05 -0.74
C PHE A 390 -11.02 13.13 -0.92
N LEU A 391 -11.23 14.08 -1.85
CA LEU A 391 -10.26 15.15 -2.11
C LEU A 391 -10.11 16.09 -0.91
N ALA A 392 -11.22 16.56 -0.34
CA ALA A 392 -11.18 17.52 0.76
C ALA A 392 -10.48 16.93 1.98
N GLY A 393 -10.80 15.67 2.34
CA GLY A 393 -10.15 15.00 3.47
C GLY A 393 -8.66 14.71 3.22
N ASN A 394 -8.28 14.29 2.01
CA ASN A 394 -6.87 14.05 1.70
C ASN A 394 -6.07 15.34 1.58
N VAL A 395 -6.67 16.44 1.07
CA VAL A 395 -6.05 17.77 1.07
C VAL A 395 -5.87 18.26 2.50
N TYR A 396 -6.87 18.10 3.36
CA TYR A 396 -6.77 18.44 4.78
C TYR A 396 -5.63 17.66 5.46
N THR A 397 -5.62 16.33 5.30
CA THR A 397 -4.55 15.47 5.84
C THR A 397 -3.18 15.88 5.31
N THR A 398 -3.06 16.10 4.01
CA THR A 398 -1.78 16.50 3.37
C THR A 398 -1.31 17.86 3.86
N TYR A 399 -2.21 18.83 4.01
CA TYR A 399 -1.88 20.17 4.49
C TYR A 399 -1.35 20.16 5.93
N HIS A 400 -2.00 19.41 6.82
CA HIS A 400 -1.55 19.29 8.21
C HIS A 400 -0.25 18.48 8.32
N GLU A 401 -0.10 17.42 7.53
CA GLU A 401 1.13 16.66 7.48
C GLU A 401 2.34 17.50 7.00
N LEU A 402 2.14 18.38 6.02
CA LEU A 402 3.18 19.32 5.59
C LEU A 402 3.60 20.30 6.69
N LYS A 403 2.70 20.66 7.61
CA LYS A 403 3.04 21.50 8.77
C LYS A 403 3.86 20.74 9.82
N LYS A 404 3.62 19.44 9.97
CA LYS A 404 4.36 18.57 10.89
C LYS A 404 5.72 18.14 10.34
N ALA A 405 5.95 18.25 9.03
CA ALA A 405 7.17 17.80 8.40
C ALA A 405 8.46 18.33 9.07
N PRO A 406 8.59 19.63 9.42
CA PRO A 406 9.76 20.13 10.13
C PRO A 406 9.97 19.45 11.49
N ASP A 407 8.91 19.28 12.29
CA ASP A 407 9.00 18.63 13.61
C ASP A 407 9.40 17.16 13.49
N ARG A 408 8.90 16.48 12.45
CA ARG A 408 9.34 15.11 12.12
C ARG A 408 10.83 15.07 11.79
N LYS A 409 11.30 16.03 10.99
CA LYS A 409 12.72 16.14 10.62
C LYS A 409 13.60 16.41 11.84
N GLU A 410 13.19 17.31 12.73
CA GLU A 410 13.88 17.56 14.00
C GLU A 410 13.98 16.28 14.84
N THR A 411 12.92 15.47 14.88
CA THR A 411 12.96 14.17 15.58
C THR A 411 14.00 13.22 14.96
N PHE A 412 14.11 13.17 13.63
CA PHE A 412 15.16 12.40 12.96
C PHE A 412 16.57 12.97 13.23
N GLU A 413 16.73 14.29 13.24
CA GLU A 413 18.01 14.94 13.52
C GLU A 413 18.46 14.72 14.96
N LYS A 414 17.53 14.79 15.93
CA LYS A 414 17.78 14.42 17.32
C LYS A 414 18.25 12.96 17.42
N ARG A 415 17.53 12.03 16.78
CA ARG A 415 17.96 10.61 16.74
C ARG A 415 19.33 10.43 16.10
N ALA A 416 19.63 11.18 15.04
CA ALA A 416 20.93 11.12 14.38
C ALA A 416 22.06 11.60 15.31
N GLN A 417 21.83 12.63 16.12
CA GLN A 417 22.78 13.09 17.13
C GLN A 417 22.96 12.03 18.23
N MET A 418 21.85 11.50 18.76
CA MET A 418 21.89 10.44 19.78
C MET A 418 22.59 9.17 19.28
N ALA A 419 22.47 8.86 17.99
CA ALA A 419 23.17 7.75 17.37
C ALA A 419 24.69 7.93 17.40
N LEU A 420 25.22 9.16 17.40
CA LEU A 420 26.67 9.41 17.48
C LEU A 420 27.22 9.14 18.89
N ASP A 421 26.41 9.40 19.92
CA ASP A 421 26.77 9.26 21.33
C ASP A 421 26.17 7.98 21.97
N PHE A 422 25.76 7.01 21.16
CA PHE A 422 25.01 5.84 21.61
C PHE A 422 25.74 4.96 22.63
N GLU A 423 27.07 5.01 22.65
CA GLU A 423 27.93 4.26 23.59
C GLU A 423 27.75 4.75 25.03
N GLU A 424 27.44 6.04 25.22
CA GLU A 424 27.23 6.66 26.53
C GLU A 424 25.78 6.51 27.02
N MET A 425 24.87 6.10 26.14
CA MET A 425 23.45 5.92 26.46
C MET A 425 23.19 4.57 27.11
N THR A 426 22.17 4.50 27.96
CA THR A 426 21.63 3.24 28.47
C THR A 426 20.75 2.53 27.42
N ASP A 427 20.60 1.21 27.57
CA ASP A 427 19.73 0.41 26.69
C ASP A 427 18.25 0.85 26.79
N ASP A 428 17.82 1.37 27.94
CA ASP A 428 16.48 1.93 28.12
C ASP A 428 16.27 3.22 27.33
N GLU A 429 17.26 4.11 27.33
CA GLU A 429 17.23 5.34 26.53
C GLU A 429 17.23 5.03 25.03
N LEU A 430 18.09 4.11 24.57
CA LEU A 430 18.10 3.66 23.18
C LEU A 430 16.73 3.10 22.77
N ARG A 431 16.17 2.23 23.61
CA ARG A 431 14.85 1.62 23.37
C ARG A 431 13.73 2.66 23.27
N ALA A 432 13.75 3.70 24.11
CA ALA A 432 12.74 4.75 24.09
C ALA A 432 12.79 5.61 22.82
N GLU A 433 13.99 5.87 22.30
CA GLU A 433 14.20 6.91 21.28
C GLU A 433 14.25 6.37 19.85
N PHE A 434 14.64 5.10 19.67
CA PHE A 434 14.75 4.46 18.34
C PHE A 434 13.51 3.66 17.91
N GLU A 435 12.43 3.63 18.72
CA GLU A 435 11.12 3.05 18.38
C GLU A 435 11.16 1.59 17.85
N TYR A 436 12.14 0.81 18.28
CA TYR A 436 12.25 -0.60 17.95
C TYR A 436 11.75 -1.42 19.15
N ARG A 437 10.74 -2.28 18.93
CA ARG A 437 10.21 -3.26 19.90
C ARG A 437 10.21 -2.74 21.36
N THR A 438 9.59 -1.59 21.58
CA THR A 438 9.72 -0.81 22.83
C THR A 438 9.25 -1.57 24.08
N THR A 439 8.39 -2.57 23.92
CA THR A 439 7.91 -3.41 25.02
C THR A 439 8.90 -4.50 25.45
N ARG A 440 10.02 -4.68 24.74
CA ARG A 440 10.95 -5.78 24.95
C ARG A 440 12.23 -5.34 25.66
N PRO A 441 12.70 -6.08 26.68
CA PRO A 441 13.95 -5.74 27.38
C PRO A 441 15.18 -5.78 26.47
N GLU A 442 15.27 -6.75 25.55
CA GLU A 442 16.44 -6.94 24.69
C GLU A 442 16.59 -5.90 23.57
N SER A 443 15.59 -5.02 23.39
CA SER A 443 15.56 -4.10 22.26
C SER A 443 16.70 -3.07 22.30
N GLY A 444 17.03 -2.56 23.49
CA GLY A 444 18.12 -1.59 23.68
C GLY A 444 19.47 -2.14 23.20
N GLY A 445 19.81 -3.36 23.64
CA GLY A 445 21.02 -4.05 23.16
C GLY A 445 21.01 -4.29 21.65
N GLN A 446 19.87 -4.66 21.06
CA GLN A 446 19.77 -4.83 19.60
C GLN A 446 19.97 -3.50 18.84
N ILE A 447 19.51 -2.37 19.39
CA ILE A 447 19.77 -1.05 18.82
C ILE A 447 21.26 -0.72 18.89
N ARG A 448 21.89 -0.99 20.04
CA ARG A 448 23.34 -0.80 20.23
C ARG A 448 24.14 -1.61 19.22
N ASP A 449 23.84 -2.89 19.07
CA ASP A 449 24.50 -3.77 18.09
C ASP A 449 24.41 -3.21 16.66
N ALA A 450 23.23 -2.71 16.28
CA ALA A 450 23.01 -2.12 14.96
C ALA A 450 23.85 -0.86 14.76
N LEU A 451 23.91 0.02 15.76
CA LEU A 451 24.71 1.24 15.70
C LEU A 451 26.20 0.93 15.67
N THR A 452 26.68 -0.07 16.42
CA THR A 452 28.07 -0.56 16.36
C THR A 452 28.42 -1.03 14.96
N ILE A 453 27.58 -1.86 14.32
CA ILE A 453 27.81 -2.31 12.93
C ILE A 453 27.95 -1.12 11.98
N LEU A 454 27.09 -0.10 12.10
CA LEU A 454 27.17 1.09 11.25
C LEU A 454 28.44 1.91 11.52
N LYS A 455 28.82 2.07 12.79
CA LYS A 455 30.02 2.80 13.20
C LYS A 455 31.28 2.13 12.67
N ASP A 456 31.44 0.83 12.89
CA ASP A 456 32.62 0.04 12.49
C ASP A 456 32.88 0.09 10.97
N ASN A 457 31.81 0.26 10.18
CA ASN A 457 31.89 0.31 8.72
C ASN A 457 31.82 1.74 8.15
N GLY A 458 31.69 2.79 8.98
CA GLY A 458 31.56 4.18 8.53
C GLY A 458 30.31 4.43 7.68
N TRP A 459 29.18 3.84 8.07
CA TRP A 459 27.91 3.89 7.33
C TRP A 459 26.86 4.78 8.01
N GLY A 460 25.85 5.20 7.22
CA GLY A 460 24.74 6.03 7.69
C GLY A 460 25.22 7.32 8.34
N VAL A 461 24.80 7.55 9.58
CA VAL A 461 25.18 8.75 10.37
C VAL A 461 26.68 8.85 10.66
N PHE A 462 27.41 7.72 10.66
CA PHE A 462 28.85 7.66 10.95
C PHE A 462 29.73 7.89 9.72
N ARG A 463 29.11 8.12 8.55
CA ARG A 463 29.85 8.34 7.31
C ARG A 463 30.45 9.74 7.27
N ASP A 464 31.74 9.83 6.99
CA ASP A 464 32.41 11.11 6.73
C ASP A 464 31.74 11.86 5.57
N ARG A 465 31.13 13.00 5.89
CA ARG A 465 30.58 13.92 4.90
C ARG A 465 31.75 14.68 4.27
N LYS A 466 32.28 14.15 3.16
CA LYS A 466 33.23 14.88 2.31
C LYS A 466 32.60 16.08 1.63
#